data_AF-A0A5P1FPR9-F1
#
_entry.id   AF-A0A5P1FPR9-F1
#
_cell.length_a   1.000
_cell.length_b   1.000
_cell.length_c   1.000
_cell.angle_alpha   90.00
_cell.angle_beta   90.00
_cell.angle_gamma   90.00
#
_symmetry.space_group_name_H-M   'P 1'
#
loop_
_entity.id
_entity.type
_entity.pdbx_description
1 polymer ?
#
loop_
_entity_poly.entity_id
_entity_poly.type
_entity_poly.pdbx_seq_one_letter_code
_entity_poly.pdbx_strand_id
1 'polypeptide(L)'
;MLSLSISSNSVEKGDLSSSSCSGTDHVRTESAVEFYELLKEWNILCKEYIVGGYKNGKSDSKASNVDASNVQAHDDSEISSDEFAVLRLLDICYGDPAKSGEHGLKFKVRWKGYAPSGDTWEPIGNLW
;
A
#
# COMPACT_ATOMS: atom_id res chain seq x y z
N MET A 1 21.35 -31.36 53.95
CA MET A 1 21.65 -30.38 52.89
C MET A 1 22.34 -31.13 51.75
N LEU A 2 21.66 -31.31 50.61
CA LEU A 2 22.26 -31.86 49.41
C LEU A 2 22.54 -30.68 48.47
N SER A 3 23.82 -30.47 48.12
CA SER A 3 24.25 -29.47 47.16
C SER A 3 24.30 -30.13 45.78
N LEU A 4 23.54 -29.59 44.83
CA LEU A 4 23.61 -29.95 43.41
C LEU A 4 24.37 -28.85 42.69
N SER A 5 25.57 -29.16 42.21
CA SER A 5 26.36 -28.27 41.36
C SER A 5 25.95 -28.47 39.90
N ILE A 6 25.53 -27.40 39.22
CA ILE A 6 25.25 -27.44 37.78
C ILE A 6 26.51 -26.96 37.06
N SER A 7 27.08 -27.86 36.24
CA SER A 7 28.18 -27.59 35.33
C SER A 7 27.68 -26.74 34.16
N SER A 8 28.40 -25.65 33.85
CA SER A 8 28.08 -24.80 32.70
C SER A 8 28.55 -25.45 31.40
N ASN A 9 27.63 -25.87 30.54
CA ASN A 9 27.95 -26.25 29.17
C ASN A 9 28.04 -24.98 28.30
N SER A 10 29.22 -24.72 27.72
CA SER A 10 29.37 -23.75 26.64
C SER A 10 28.72 -24.32 25.38
N VAL A 11 27.70 -23.64 24.88
CA VAL A 11 27.13 -23.92 23.55
C VAL A 11 27.85 -23.00 22.55
N GLU A 12 28.48 -23.62 21.56
CA GLU A 12 29.17 -22.97 20.46
C GLU A 12 28.25 -21.99 19.71
N LYS A 13 28.81 -20.84 19.35
CA LYS A 13 28.13 -19.83 18.53
C LYS A 13 28.06 -20.34 17.09
N GLY A 14 26.91 -20.85 16.69
CA GLY A 14 26.56 -20.97 15.28
C GLY A 14 26.22 -19.59 14.73
N ASP A 15 26.89 -19.19 13.66
CA ASP A 15 26.63 -17.94 12.95
C ASP A 15 25.20 -17.92 12.41
N LEU A 16 24.32 -17.21 13.11
CA LEU A 16 23.05 -16.77 12.56
C LEU A 16 23.35 -15.71 11.51
N SER A 17 23.35 -16.12 10.24
CA SER A 17 23.10 -15.22 9.12
C SER A 17 21.83 -14.45 9.44
N SER A 18 21.98 -13.19 9.87
CA SER A 18 20.86 -12.30 10.10
C SER A 18 20.30 -11.95 8.72
N SER A 19 19.38 -12.77 8.22
CA SER A 19 18.42 -12.27 7.25
C SER A 19 17.70 -11.13 7.94
N SER A 20 18.08 -9.89 7.62
CA SER A 20 17.41 -8.69 8.11
C SER A 20 15.97 -8.78 7.62
N CYS A 21 15.07 -9.21 8.49
CA CYS A 21 13.64 -9.10 8.27
C CYS A 21 13.31 -7.60 8.31
N SER A 22 13.60 -6.87 7.24
CA SER A 22 13.20 -5.48 7.06
C SER A 22 11.71 -5.39 6.67
N GLY A 23 10.89 -6.29 7.22
CA GLY A 23 9.44 -6.22 7.11
C GLY A 23 8.98 -5.17 8.09
N THR A 24 8.59 -4.00 7.60
CA THR A 24 7.82 -3.06 8.41
C THR A 24 6.44 -3.67 8.61
N ASP A 25 6.13 -4.10 9.83
CA ASP A 25 4.78 -4.54 10.15
C ASP A 25 3.79 -3.40 9.89
N HIS A 26 2.74 -3.69 9.14
CA HIS A 26 1.67 -2.73 8.86
C HIS A 26 0.61 -2.83 9.95
N VAL A 27 0.70 -1.94 10.94
CA VAL A 27 -0.24 -1.87 12.07
C VAL A 27 -1.43 -0.98 11.71
N ARG A 28 -2.65 -1.53 11.78
CA ARG A 28 -3.89 -0.77 11.58
C ARG A 28 -4.50 -0.35 12.92
N THR A 29 -4.99 0.88 12.98
CA THR A 29 -5.52 1.51 14.21
C THR A 29 -7.05 1.65 14.21
N GLU A 30 -7.72 1.22 13.15
CA GLU A 30 -9.18 1.26 13.02
C GLU A 30 -9.86 0.23 13.92
N SER A 31 -11.16 0.42 14.19
CA SER A 31 -11.92 -0.54 14.99
C SER A 31 -12.11 -1.87 14.24
N ALA A 32 -12.38 -2.96 14.97
CA ALA A 32 -12.63 -4.27 14.34
C ALA A 32 -13.84 -4.24 13.38
N VAL A 33 -14.84 -3.39 13.66
CA VAL A 33 -16.02 -3.22 12.82
C VAL A 33 -15.64 -2.52 11.51
N GLU A 34 -14.88 -1.44 11.59
CA GLU A 34 -14.38 -0.71 10.41
C GLU A 34 -13.45 -1.58 9.55
N PHE A 35 -12.55 -2.33 10.18
CA PHE A 35 -11.69 -3.27 9.46
C PHE A 35 -12.51 -4.35 8.74
N TYR A 36 -13.59 -4.84 9.34
CA TYR A 36 -14.46 -5.81 8.68
C TYR A 36 -15.18 -5.21 7.46
N GLU A 37 -15.67 -3.97 7.54
CA GLU A 37 -16.24 -3.28 6.38
C GLU A 37 -15.19 -3.02 5.29
N LEU A 38 -13.97 -2.66 5.66
CA LEU A 38 -12.84 -2.57 4.72
C LEU A 38 -12.62 -3.87 3.97
N LEU A 39 -12.67 -5.03 4.64
CA LEU A 39 -12.48 -6.33 3.98
C LEU A 39 -13.58 -6.63 2.96
N LYS A 40 -14.83 -6.20 3.20
CA LYS A 40 -15.92 -6.35 2.22
C LYS A 40 -15.66 -5.51 0.97
N GLU A 41 -15.36 -4.23 1.16
CA GLU A 41 -15.09 -3.29 0.07
C GLU A 41 -13.83 -3.70 -0.71
N TRP A 42 -12.77 -4.11 -0.01
CA TRP A 42 -11.55 -4.64 -0.63
C TRP A 42 -11.83 -5.84 -1.54
N ASN A 43 -12.69 -6.75 -1.10
CA ASN A 43 -13.10 -7.90 -1.91
C ASN A 43 -13.87 -7.48 -3.17
N ILE A 44 -14.69 -6.43 -3.10
CA ILE A 44 -15.38 -5.85 -4.27
C ILE A 44 -14.33 -5.29 -5.25
N LEU A 45 -13.41 -4.47 -4.75
CA LEU A 45 -12.33 -3.89 -5.58
C LEU A 45 -11.47 -4.96 -6.24
N CYS A 46 -11.11 -6.02 -5.52
CA CYS A 46 -10.34 -7.13 -6.08
C CYS A 46 -11.08 -7.83 -7.22
N LYS A 47 -12.39 -8.04 -7.08
CA LYS A 47 -13.20 -8.67 -8.14
C LYS A 47 -13.28 -7.81 -9.39
N GLU A 48 -13.50 -6.51 -9.21
CA GLU A 48 -13.67 -5.56 -10.29
C GLU A 48 -12.36 -5.35 -11.07
N TYR A 49 -11.26 -5.10 -10.36
CA TYR A 49 -10.03 -4.62 -10.99
C TYR A 49 -8.90 -5.65 -11.09
N ILE A 50 -8.91 -6.71 -10.28
CA ILE A 50 -7.80 -7.70 -10.24
C ILE A 50 -8.22 -9.03 -10.89
N VAL A 51 -9.42 -9.52 -10.60
CA VAL A 51 -9.89 -10.85 -11.06
C VAL A 51 -10.58 -10.79 -12.42
N GLY A 52 -11.15 -9.63 -12.78
CA GLY A 52 -11.81 -9.37 -14.06
C GLY A 52 -10.87 -8.99 -15.22
N GLY A 53 -9.60 -9.41 -15.18
CA GLY A 53 -8.57 -9.05 -16.16
C GLY A 53 -9.08 -9.06 -17.61
N TYR A 54 -9.26 -7.87 -18.17
CA TYR A 54 -9.35 -7.56 -19.61
C TYR A 54 -9.93 -8.69 -20.49
N LYS A 55 -11.16 -9.12 -20.24
CA LYS A 55 -11.88 -9.96 -21.21
C LYS A 55 -12.45 -9.09 -22.31
N ASN A 56 -11.57 -8.45 -23.09
CA ASN A 56 -11.88 -7.98 -24.44
C ASN A 56 -10.58 -7.70 -25.20
N GLY A 57 -10.21 -8.61 -26.09
CA GLY A 57 -9.07 -8.44 -26.98
C GLY A 57 -8.53 -9.76 -27.51
N LYS A 58 -9.28 -10.44 -28.39
CA LYS A 58 -8.61 -11.16 -29.48
C LYS A 58 -7.85 -10.10 -30.28
N SER A 59 -6.53 -10.05 -30.16
CA SER A 59 -5.69 -9.55 -31.23
C SER A 59 -4.32 -10.19 -31.15
N ASP A 60 -3.91 -10.61 -32.33
CA ASP A 60 -2.80 -11.47 -32.64
C ASP A 60 -1.45 -10.90 -32.22
N SER A 61 -0.53 -11.83 -32.04
CA SER A 61 0.92 -11.68 -31.97
C SER A 61 1.50 -10.37 -32.54
N LYS A 62 2.26 -9.64 -31.71
CA LYS A 62 3.67 -9.33 -32.02
C LYS A 62 4.42 -8.91 -30.76
N ALA A 63 5.42 -9.70 -30.40
CA ALA A 63 6.42 -9.30 -29.43
C ALA A 63 7.20 -8.10 -29.97
N SER A 64 7.33 -7.04 -29.17
CA SER A 64 8.38 -6.04 -29.31
C SER A 64 8.96 -5.77 -27.93
N ASN A 65 10.17 -6.28 -27.70
CA ASN A 65 11.03 -5.82 -26.62
C ASN A 65 11.28 -4.33 -26.84
N VAL A 66 10.95 -3.50 -25.86
CA VAL A 66 11.48 -2.14 -25.77
C VAL A 66 12.06 -1.91 -24.39
N ASP A 67 13.31 -1.47 -24.49
CA ASP A 67 14.35 -1.23 -23.52
C ASP A 67 13.99 -0.13 -22.51
N ALA A 68 14.55 -0.26 -21.31
CA ALA A 68 14.38 0.68 -20.22
C ALA A 68 15.29 1.91 -20.46
N SER A 69 14.73 2.96 -21.05
CA SER A 69 15.38 4.27 -21.08
C SER A 69 14.41 5.39 -20.70
N ASN A 70 14.60 5.85 -19.46
CA ASN A 70 14.35 7.18 -18.92
C ASN A 70 13.78 8.22 -19.90
N VAL A 71 12.50 8.58 -19.71
CA VAL A 71 11.94 9.82 -20.26
C VAL A 71 11.25 10.57 -19.11
N GLN A 72 11.95 11.56 -18.56
CA GLN A 72 11.28 12.68 -17.91
C GLN A 72 10.53 13.45 -19.00
N ALA A 73 9.25 13.18 -19.13
CA ALA A 73 8.34 14.08 -19.80
C ALA A 73 7.73 14.98 -18.73
N HIS A 74 8.21 16.23 -18.67
CA HIS A 74 7.51 17.30 -17.97
C HIS A 74 6.31 17.70 -18.82
N ASP A 75 5.27 16.90 -18.73
CA ASP A 75 3.95 17.23 -19.29
C ASP A 75 3.25 18.13 -18.27
N ASP A 76 3.46 19.44 -18.45
CA ASP A 76 2.74 20.50 -17.74
C ASP A 76 1.44 20.77 -18.51
N SER A 77 0.59 19.75 -18.59
CA SER A 77 -0.80 19.95 -18.98
C SER A 77 -1.39 20.94 -17.99
N GLU A 78 -2.08 21.99 -18.44
CA GLU A 78 -2.73 22.98 -17.57
C GLU A 78 -3.68 22.27 -16.60
N ILE A 79 -3.17 21.94 -15.42
CA ILE A 79 -3.96 21.44 -14.30
C ILE A 79 -4.77 22.65 -13.82
N SER A 80 -6.09 22.50 -13.74
CA SER A 80 -6.93 23.56 -13.18
C SER A 80 -6.47 23.84 -11.73
N SER A 81 -6.67 25.06 -11.22
CA SER A 81 -6.18 25.43 -9.87
C SER A 81 -6.73 24.53 -8.74
N ASP A 82 -7.75 23.72 -9.03
CA ASP A 82 -8.44 22.85 -8.08
C ASP A 82 -8.09 21.36 -8.27
N GLU A 83 -7.26 21.01 -9.25
CA GLU A 83 -6.82 19.63 -9.51
C GLU A 83 -5.38 19.41 -9.01
N PHE A 84 -5.12 18.21 -8.49
CA PHE A 84 -3.79 17.84 -7.98
C PHE A 84 -3.37 16.49 -8.54
N ALA A 85 -2.12 16.41 -9.02
CA ALA A 85 -1.59 15.16 -9.54
C ALA A 85 -1.24 14.17 -8.41
N VAL A 86 -1.82 12.98 -8.45
CA VAL A 86 -1.49 11.88 -7.54
C VAL A 86 -0.12 11.29 -7.91
N LEU A 87 0.78 11.16 -6.93
CA LEU A 87 2.05 10.46 -7.11
C LEU A 87 1.91 8.95 -6.86
N ARG A 88 1.25 8.56 -5.76
CA ARG A 88 0.91 7.16 -5.43
C ARG A 88 -0.11 7.07 -4.31
N LEU A 89 -0.79 5.93 -4.23
CA LEU A 89 -1.59 5.55 -3.06
C LEU A 89 -0.67 4.90 -2.02
N LEU A 90 -0.81 5.32 -0.77
CA LEU A 90 0.01 4.85 0.35
C LEU A 90 -0.72 3.81 1.20
N ASP A 91 -2.03 3.94 1.34
CA ASP A 91 -2.83 3.13 2.25
C ASP A 91 -4.31 3.15 1.88
N ILE A 92 -5.09 2.27 2.51
CA ILE A 92 -6.54 2.15 2.36
C ILE A 92 -7.18 1.85 3.72
N CYS A 93 -8.31 2.50 4.02
CA CYS A 93 -9.10 2.23 5.22
C CYS A 93 -10.59 2.37 4.95
N TYR A 94 -11.41 1.88 5.88
CA TYR A 94 -12.84 2.17 5.91
C TYR A 94 -13.18 2.96 7.17
N GLY A 95 -13.96 4.03 7.04
CA GLY A 95 -14.39 4.87 8.15
C GLY A 95 -14.07 6.35 7.91
N ASP A 96 -13.69 7.06 8.97
CA ASP A 96 -13.45 8.49 8.91
C ASP A 96 -12.08 8.90 9.49
N PRO A 97 -10.98 8.51 8.83
CA PRO A 97 -9.62 8.85 9.27
C PRO A 97 -9.35 10.36 9.36
N ALA A 98 -10.07 11.16 8.56
CA ALA A 98 -9.97 12.61 8.55
C ALA A 98 -10.86 13.29 9.61
N LYS A 99 -11.70 12.54 10.33
CA LYS A 99 -12.69 13.05 11.29
C LYS A 99 -13.60 14.13 10.68
N SER A 100 -13.95 13.93 9.42
CA SER A 100 -14.78 14.80 8.57
C SER A 100 -16.30 14.61 8.78
N GLY A 101 -16.72 13.53 9.46
CA GLY A 101 -18.11 13.07 9.57
C GLY A 101 -18.52 12.07 8.49
N GLU A 102 -17.73 11.91 7.43
CA GLU A 102 -18.06 11.01 6.33
C GLU A 102 -17.39 9.65 6.52
N HIS A 103 -18.20 8.61 6.80
CA HIS A 103 -17.71 7.23 6.83
C HIS A 103 -17.71 6.62 5.42
N GLY A 104 -16.63 5.94 5.06
CA GLY A 104 -16.56 5.18 3.82
C GLY A 104 -15.16 4.70 3.48
N LEU A 105 -15.01 4.10 2.30
CA LEU A 105 -13.72 3.66 1.78
C LEU A 105 -12.87 4.88 1.37
N LYS A 106 -11.69 5.00 1.96
CA LYS A 106 -10.75 6.09 1.68
C LYS A 106 -9.35 5.58 1.41
N PHE A 107 -8.62 6.34 0.61
CA PHE A 107 -7.23 6.08 0.24
C PHE A 107 -6.34 7.19 0.75
N LYS A 108 -5.18 6.82 1.29
CA LYS A 108 -4.17 7.80 1.65
C LYS A 108 -3.34 8.15 0.41
N VAL A 109 -3.42 9.39 -0.02
CA VAL A 109 -2.82 9.87 -1.27
C VAL A 109 -1.52 10.60 -0.98
N ARG A 110 -0.44 10.22 -1.68
CA ARG A 110 0.77 11.05 -1.82
C ARG A 110 0.59 11.90 -3.07
N TRP A 111 0.63 13.22 -2.90
CA TRP A 111 0.54 14.17 -4.01
C TRP A 111 1.90 14.45 -4.65
N LYS A 112 1.93 14.60 -5.97
CA LYS A 112 3.14 14.93 -6.74
C LYS A 112 3.57 16.35 -6.42
N GLY A 113 4.83 16.55 -6.04
CA GLY A 113 5.37 17.86 -5.67
C GLY A 113 5.12 18.28 -4.21
N TYR A 114 4.40 17.47 -3.42
CA TYR A 114 4.14 17.75 -2.00
C TYR A 114 4.96 16.85 -1.07
N ALA A 115 5.28 17.38 0.10
CA ALA A 115 5.94 16.63 1.16
C ALA A 115 5.00 15.57 1.79
N PRO A 116 5.54 14.54 2.48
CA PRO A 116 4.71 13.54 3.18
C PRO A 116 3.70 14.11 4.19
N SER A 117 3.95 15.31 4.72
CA SER A 117 3.00 16.01 5.59
C SER A 117 1.74 16.50 4.86
N GLY A 118 1.78 16.58 3.53
CA GLY A 118 0.65 16.92 2.69
C GLY A 118 -0.20 15.71 2.28
N ASP A 119 0.11 14.50 2.76
CA ASP A 119 -0.68 13.31 2.44
C ASP A 119 -2.08 13.41 3.05
N THR A 120 -3.12 13.20 2.23
CA THR A 120 -4.53 13.29 2.65
C THR A 120 -5.27 11.97 2.46
N TRP A 121 -6.40 11.82 3.15
CA TRP A 121 -7.31 10.69 2.97
C TRP A 121 -8.47 11.10 2.06
N GLU A 122 -8.50 10.56 0.85
CA GLU A 122 -9.50 10.89 -0.16
C GLU A 122 -10.50 9.73 -0.36
N PRO A 123 -11.80 10.01 -0.52
CA PRO A 123 -12.77 9.01 -0.94
C PRO A 123 -12.46 8.54 -2.37
N ILE A 124 -12.87 7.31 -2.71
CA ILE A 124 -12.69 6.78 -4.07
C ILE A 124 -13.32 7.69 -5.14
N GLY A 125 -14.41 8.39 -4.81
CA GLY A 125 -15.10 9.36 -5.67
C GLY A 125 -14.24 10.51 -6.18
N ASN A 126 -13.19 10.88 -5.43
CA ASN A 126 -12.31 12.01 -5.78
C ASN A 126 -11.13 11.60 -6.67
N LEU A 127 -11.01 10.32 -7.02
CA LEU A 127 -9.82 9.76 -7.68
C LEU A 127 -10.05 9.34 -9.15
N TRP A 128 -11.18 9.73 -9.76
CA TRP A 128 -11.53 9.42 -11.15
C TRP A 128 -12.33 10.53 -11.81
#